data_AF-A0A4R7DB21-F1
#
_entry.id   AF-A0A4R7DB21-F1
#
_cell.length_a   1.000
_cell.length_b   1.000
_cell.length_c   1.000
_cell.angle_alpha   90.00
_cell.angle_beta   90.00
_cell.angle_gamma   90.00
#
_symmetry.space_group_name_H-M   'P 1'
#
loop_
_entity.id
_entity.type
_entity.pdbx_description
1 polymer ?
#
loop_
_entity_poly.entity_id
_entity_poly.type
_entity_poly.pdbx_seq_one_letter_code
_entity_poly.pdbx_strand_id
1 'polypeptide(L)' 'MTSIIGMVIAIIEIAYSFIGTNDTGQFFGFEMNIWLFRLLWLGLFGIVFYGYLKESKKP' A
#
# COMPACT_ATOMS: atom_id res chain seq x y z
N MET A 1 -4.99 -12.89 -21.35
CA MET A 1 -4.19 -13.38 -20.20
C MET A 1 -2.95 -12.53 -19.95
N THR A 2 -2.29 -11.99 -20.98
CA THR A 2 -1.08 -11.15 -20.87
C THR A 2 -1.31 -9.71 -20.38
N SER A 3 -2.51 -9.14 -20.54
CA SER A 3 -2.80 -7.73 -20.23
C SER A 3 -2.87 -7.41 -18.73
N ILE A 4 -3.25 -8.38 -17.89
CA ILE A 4 -3.42 -8.18 -16.44
C ILE A 4 -2.05 -8.04 -15.76
N ILE A 5 -1.06 -8.81 -16.22
CA ILE A 5 0.30 -8.77 -15.68
C ILE A 5 0.96 -7.42 -15.97
N GLY A 6 0.79 -6.89 -17.19
CA GLY A 6 1.29 -5.56 -17.54
C GLY A 6 0.66 -4.43 -16.73
N MET A 7 -0.63 -4.53 -16.43
CA MET A 7 -1.34 -3.56 -15.58
C MET A 7 -0.83 -3.58 -14.14
N VAL A 8 -0.59 -4.78 -13.58
CA VAL A 8 -0.04 -4.92 -12.23
C VAL A 8 1.38 -4.36 -12.16
N ILE A 9 2.23 -4.64 -13.15
CA ILE A 9 3.60 -4.10 -13.21
C ILE A 9 3.58 -2.57 -13.34
N ALA A 10 2.68 -2.00 -14.15
CA ALA A 10 2.55 -0.55 -14.29
C ALA A 10 2.12 0.14 -13.00
N ILE A 11 1.18 -0.45 -12.25
CA ILE A 11 0.77 0.07 -10.93
C ILE A 11 1.94 0.03 -9.95
N ILE A 12 2.72 -1.05 -10.00
CA ILE A 12 3.91 -1.22 -9.16
C ILE A 12 4.98 -0.18 -9.51
N GLU A 13 5.28 0.03 -10.80
CA GLU A 13 6.23 1.06 -11.27
C GLU A 13 5.82 2.46 -10.84
N ILE A 14 4.54 2.81 -11.00
CA ILE A 14 4.00 4.08 -10.54
C ILE A 14 4.17 4.20 -9.03
N ALA A 15 3.84 3.16 -8.26
CA ALA A 15 4.06 3.14 -6.82
C ALA A 15 5.54 3.31 -6.45
N TYR A 16 6.47 2.65 -7.15
CA TYR A 16 7.90 2.80 -6.98
C TYR A 16 8.42 4.19 -7.32
N SER A 17 7.87 4.83 -8.35
CA SER A 17 8.19 6.21 -8.71
C SER A 17 7.80 7.20 -7.60
N PHE A 18 6.67 6.95 -6.92
CA PHE A 18 6.29 7.69 -5.72
C PHE A 18 7.17 7.35 -4.50
N ILE A 19 7.71 6.13 -4.42
CA ILE A 19 8.62 5.70 -3.34
C ILE A 19 10.03 6.31 -3.53
N GLY A 20 10.54 6.40 -4.76
CA GLY A 20 11.88 6.90 -5.08
C GLY A 20 12.00 8.43 -5.05
N THR A 21 10.89 9.16 -5.07
CA THR A 21 10.91 10.62 -5.11
C THR A 21 10.91 11.22 -3.69
N ASN A 22 12.11 11.37 -3.13
CA ASN A 22 12.59 12.52 -2.33
C ASN A 22 12.16 12.78 -0.87
N ASP A 23 11.75 11.79 -0.07
CA ASP A 23 11.78 11.91 1.41
C ASP A 23 11.91 10.52 2.07
N THR A 24 12.95 9.78 1.69
CA THR A 24 13.30 8.49 2.29
C THR A 24 14.03 8.71 3.61
N GLY A 25 13.30 8.60 4.72
CA GLY A 25 13.89 8.51 6.05
C GLY A 25 14.35 7.09 6.35
N GLN A 26 15.46 6.93 7.09
CA GLN A 26 15.95 5.62 7.52
C GLN A 26 15.03 5.04 8.60
N PHE A 27 13.99 4.31 8.18
CA PHE A 27 13.08 3.59 9.07
C PHE A 27 13.47 2.11 9.10
N PHE A 28 13.74 1.56 10.28
CA PHE A 28 14.12 0.14 10.47
C PHE A 28 15.40 -0.32 9.72
N GLY A 29 16.30 0.62 9.39
CA GLY A 29 17.54 0.30 8.64
C GLY A 29 17.30 0.04 7.14
N PHE A 30 16.06 0.22 6.67
CA PHE A 30 15.69 0.17 5.26
C PHE A 30 15.27 1.57 4.79
N GLU A 31 15.63 1.95 3.57
CA GLU A 31 15.17 3.18 2.94
C GLU A 31 13.70 3.01 2.54
N MET A 32 12.80 3.32 3.48
CA MET A 32 11.35 3.28 3.25
C MET A 32 10.78 4.69 3.19
N ASN A 33 10.03 4.96 2.13
CA ASN A 33 9.36 6.25 1.95
C ASN A 33 8.20 6.40 2.95
N ILE A 34 8.02 7.60 3.51
CA ILE A 34 6.93 7.94 4.42
C ILE A 34 5.53 7.70 3.80
N TRP A 35 5.40 7.77 2.48
CA TRP A 35 4.19 7.42 1.74
C TRP A 35 3.91 5.92 1.70
N LEU A 36 4.96 5.08 1.64
CA LEU A 36 4.81 3.63 1.71
C LEU A 36 4.28 3.20 3.08
N PHE A 37 4.77 3.85 4.13
CA PHE A 37 4.23 3.70 5.48
C PHE A 37 2.75 4.06 5.53
N ARG A 38 2.32 5.19 4.93
CA ARG A 38 0.89 5.59 4.89
C ARG A 38 0.02 4.62 4.08
N LEU A 39 0.54 4.05 3.00
CA LEU A 39 -0.15 3.04 2.19
C LEU A 39 -0.32 1.72 2.93
N LEU A 40 0.73 1.23 3.60
CA LEU A 40 0.65 0.07 4.49
C LEU A 40 -0.34 0.31 5.62
N TRP A 41 -0.29 1.49 6.23
CA TRP A 41 -1.19 1.88 7.31
C TRP A 41 -2.64 1.99 6.82
N LEU A 42 -2.88 2.56 5.63
CA LEU A 42 -4.20 2.58 4.99
C LEU A 42 -4.70 1.17 4.64
N GLY A 43 -3.84 0.29 4.14
CA GLY A 43 -4.20 -1.10 3.85
C GLY A 43 -4.60 -1.85 5.11
N LEU A 44 -3.80 -1.75 6.17
CA LEU A 44 -4.11 -2.33 7.49
C LEU A 44 -5.39 -1.74 8.07
N PHE A 45 -5.54 -0.41 8.04
CA PHE A 45 -6.73 0.27 8.51
C PHE A 45 -7.97 -0.16 7.72
N GLY A 46 -7.86 -0.28 6.39
CA GLY A 46 -8.93 -0.77 5.53
C GLY A 46 -9.33 -2.21 5.83
N ILE A 47 -8.38 -3.11 6.09
CA ILE A 47 -8.65 -4.51 6.46
C ILE A 47 -9.36 -4.56 7.82
N VAL A 48 -8.86 -3.83 8.81
CA VAL A 48 -9.44 -3.78 10.15
C VAL A 48 -10.84 -3.16 10.10
N PHE A 49 -11.02 -2.06 9.37
CA PHE A 49 -12.30 -1.37 9.21
C PHE A 49 -13.31 -2.24 8.44
N TYR A 50 -12.87 -2.94 7.39
CA TYR A 50 -13.70 -3.90 6.67
C TYR A 50 -14.10 -5.08 7.55
N GLY A 51 -13.17 -5.60 8.35
CA GLY A 51 -13.44 -6.61 9.36
C GLY A 51 -14.47 -6.13 10.38
N TYR A 52 -14.34 -4.90 10.87
CA TYR A 52 -15.25 -4.28 11.82
C TYR A 52 -16.65 -4.06 11.24
N LEU A 53 -16.75 -3.57 10.00
CA LEU A 53 -18.03 -3.44 9.29
C LEU A 53 -18.68 -4.80 9.00
N LYS A 54 -17.87 -5.83 8.73
CA LYS A 54 -18.34 -7.21 8.53
C LYS A 54 -18.84 -7.82 9.84
N GLU A 55 -18.19 -7.53 10.96
CA GLU A 55 -18.64 -7.90 12.30
C GLU A 55 -19.96 -7.20 12.65
N SER A 56 -20.09 -5.91 12.32
CA SER A 56 -21.29 -5.11 12.56
C SER A 56 -22.49 -5.46 11.66
N LYS A 57 -22.28 -6.30 10.63
CA LYS A 57 -23.33 -6.87 9.77
C LYS A 57 -23.75 -8.28 10.18
N LYS A 58 -23.19 -8.86 11.24
CA LYS A 58 -23.76 -10.08 11.83
C LYS A 58 -25.04 -9.69 12.59
N PRO A 59 -26.23 -10.18 12.18
CA PRO A 59 -27.48 -9.94 12.89
C PRO A 59 -27.49 -10.60 14.28
#